data_AF-A0A519EKR2-F1
#
_entry.id   AF-A0A519EKR2-F1
#
_cell.length_a   1.000
_cell.length_b   1.000
_cell.length_c   1.000
_cell.angle_alpha   90.00
_cell.angle_beta   90.00
_cell.angle_gamma   90.00
#
_symmetry.space_group_name_H-M   'P 1'
#
loop_
_entity.id
_entity.type
_entity.pdbx_description
1 polymer ?
#
loop_
_entity_poly.entity_id
_entity_poly.type
_entity_poly.pdbx_seq_one_letter_code
_entity_poly.pdbx_strand_id
1 'polypeptide(L)'
;DEVAMVMGHEMAHALREHARARLAKSAGTGAALSITAQLLGLGEMGNMAARAGTQLLTLKFSRGDETDADLVGLELAARAGYDPRASVSLWTKMAAASKNQGGLSFLSTHPSGTDRIRILEANIGKVDGLYRAAKRG
;
A
#
# COMPACT_ATOMS: atom_id res chain seq x y z
N ASP A 1 -16.30 -7.49 7.49
CA ASP A 1 -14.91 -7.95 7.73
C ASP A 1 -13.97 -7.57 6.58
N GLU A 2 -14.29 -7.86 5.31
CA GLU A 2 -13.44 -7.46 4.17
C GLU A 2 -13.19 -5.94 4.08
N VAL A 3 -14.22 -5.11 4.34
CA VAL A 3 -14.06 -3.65 4.42
C VAL A 3 -13.07 -3.26 5.52
N ALA A 4 -13.08 -3.95 6.67
CA ALA A 4 -12.14 -3.67 7.75
C ALA A 4 -10.70 -4.03 7.36
N MET A 5 -10.49 -5.00 6.47
CA MET A 5 -9.17 -5.31 5.93
C MET A 5 -8.64 -4.18 5.04
N VAL A 6 -9.50 -3.59 4.19
CA VAL A 6 -9.15 -2.40 3.40
C VAL A 6 -8.83 -1.22 4.32
N MET A 7 -9.70 -0.93 5.29
CA MET A 7 -9.49 0.19 6.22
C MET A 7 -8.22 0.00 7.06
N GLY A 8 -7.98 -1.23 7.55
CA GLY A 8 -6.76 -1.55 8.29
C GLY A 8 -5.49 -1.37 7.46
N HIS A 9 -5.53 -1.75 6.18
CA HIS A 9 -4.44 -1.54 5.22
C HIS A 9 -4.15 -0.04 5.01
N GLU A 10 -5.18 0.79 4.79
CA GLU A 10 -4.98 2.25 4.63
C GLU A 10 -4.48 2.92 5.91
N MET A 11 -4.99 2.50 7.07
CA MET A 11 -4.48 2.96 8.36
C MET A 11 -3.01 2.57 8.55
N ALA A 12 -2.62 1.38 8.11
CA ALA A 12 -1.22 0.94 8.17
C ALA A 12 -0.32 1.79 7.28
N HIS A 13 -0.74 2.14 6.05
CA HIS A 13 0.00 3.09 5.21
C HIS A 13 0.23 4.43 5.89
N ALA A 14 -0.80 4.97 6.57
CA ALA A 14 -0.69 6.22 7.31
C ALA A 14 0.25 6.08 8.52
N LEU A 15 0.07 5.04 9.34
CA LEU A 15 0.89 4.78 10.53
C LEU A 15 2.37 4.53 10.20
N ARG A 16 2.65 3.91 9.06
CA ARG A 16 4.01 3.62 8.58
C ARG A 16 4.62 4.74 7.73
N GLU A 17 3.87 5.83 7.52
CA GLU A 17 4.28 6.98 6.71
C GLU A 17 4.75 6.61 5.28
N HIS A 18 4.20 5.55 4.68
CA HIS A 18 4.64 5.05 3.36
C HIS A 18 4.56 6.13 2.26
N ALA A 19 3.53 6.97 2.28
CA ALA A 19 3.38 8.06 1.33
C ALA A 19 4.51 9.09 1.46
N ARG A 20 4.88 9.45 2.69
CA ARG A 20 5.99 10.38 2.97
C ARG A 20 7.32 9.79 2.52
N ALA A 21 7.58 8.51 2.83
CA ALA A 21 8.79 7.82 2.38
C ALA A 21 8.90 7.81 0.84
N ARG A 22 7.77 7.60 0.15
CA ARG A 22 7.73 7.61 -1.31
C ARG A 22 7.98 8.99 -1.91
N LEU A 23 7.41 10.03 -1.32
CA LEU A 23 7.64 11.43 -1.72
C LEU A 23 9.11 11.81 -1.50
N ALA A 24 9.69 11.47 -0.35
CA ALA A 24 11.10 11.74 -0.07
C ALA A 24 12.03 11.04 -1.08
N LYS A 25 11.78 9.76 -1.38
CA LYS A 25 12.54 9.01 -2.40
C LYS A 25 12.44 9.66 -3.78
N SER A 26 11.24 10.07 -4.15
CA SER A 26 10.96 10.73 -5.43
C SER A 26 11.66 12.07 -5.56
N ALA A 27 11.62 12.89 -4.51
CA ALA A 27 12.31 14.18 -4.46
C ALA A 27 13.83 14.00 -4.54
N GLY A 28 14.39 13.04 -3.81
CA GLY A 28 15.82 12.72 -3.86
C GLY A 28 16.28 12.27 -5.26
N THR A 29 15.51 11.41 -5.93
CA THR A 29 15.78 11.01 -7.32
C THR A 29 15.68 12.19 -8.27
N GLY A 30 14.65 13.05 -8.12
CA GLY A 30 14.50 14.26 -8.92
C GLY A 30 15.68 15.21 -8.77
N ALA A 31 16.14 15.46 -7.55
CA ALA A 31 17.31 16.30 -7.27
C ALA A 31 18.59 15.75 -7.91
N ALA A 32 18.84 14.44 -7.79
CA ALA A 32 20.00 13.79 -8.41
C ALA A 32 19.98 13.92 -9.95
N LEU A 33 18.82 13.74 -10.57
CA LEU A 33 18.64 13.90 -12.01
C LEU A 33 18.85 15.36 -12.44
N SER A 34 18.35 16.33 -11.68
CA SER A 34 18.55 17.76 -11.98
C SER A 34 20.03 18.16 -11.90
N ILE A 35 20.78 17.68 -10.90
CA ILE A 35 22.23 17.93 -10.81
C ILE A 35 22.95 17.32 -12.03
N THR A 36 22.58 16.11 -12.42
CA THR A 36 23.14 15.45 -13.62
C THR A 36 22.83 16.23 -14.89
N ALA A 37 21.59 16.70 -15.05
CA ALA A 37 21.16 17.51 -16.18
C ALA A 37 21.92 18.85 -16.26
N GLN A 38 22.15 19.51 -15.13
CA GLN A 38 22.95 20.74 -15.06
C GLN A 38 24.41 20.50 -15.47
N LEU A 39 25.04 19.41 -15.00
CA LEU A 39 26.39 19.02 -15.42
C LEU A 39 26.47 18.74 -16.93
N LEU A 40 25.37 18.31 -17.54
CA LEU A 40 25.24 18.07 -18.98
C LEU A 40 24.75 19.31 -19.77
N GLY A 41 24.58 20.46 -19.13
CA GLY A 41 24.15 21.71 -19.77
C GLY A 41 22.66 21.80 -20.10
N LEU A 42 21.82 20.91 -19.55
CA LEU A 42 20.37 20.88 -19.74
C LEU A 42 19.70 21.68 -18.59
N GLY A 43 19.28 22.92 -18.84
CA GLY A 43 18.72 23.81 -17.82
C GLY A 43 17.31 23.42 -17.32
N GLU A 44 16.97 23.73 -16.05
CA GLU A 44 15.62 23.62 -15.49
C GLU A 44 15.39 24.51 -14.24
N MET A 45 14.37 25.37 -14.23
CA MET A 45 13.95 26.11 -13.00
C MET A 45 12.43 26.35 -12.84
N GLY A 46 11.55 25.88 -13.73
CA GLY A 46 10.08 26.05 -13.60
C GLY A 46 9.31 24.82 -13.08
N ASN A 47 9.93 23.65 -13.04
CA ASN A 47 9.22 22.36 -13.02
C ASN A 47 8.98 21.74 -11.63
N MET A 48 9.53 22.29 -10.55
CA MET A 48 9.58 21.55 -9.28
C MET A 48 8.24 21.46 -8.54
N ALA A 49 7.47 22.55 -8.48
CA ALA A 49 6.16 22.57 -7.82
C ALA A 49 5.10 21.76 -8.60
N ALA A 50 5.09 21.87 -9.93
CA ALA A 50 4.23 21.07 -10.80
C ALA A 50 4.56 19.57 -10.72
N ARG A 51 5.84 19.21 -10.61
CA ARG A 51 6.27 17.83 -10.40
C ARG A 51 5.81 17.27 -9.06
N ALA A 52 5.90 18.03 -7.98
CA ALA A 52 5.43 17.57 -6.67
C ALA A 52 3.92 17.25 -6.68
N GLY A 53 3.10 18.10 -7.31
CA GLY A 53 1.66 17.88 -7.44
C GLY A 53 1.31 16.65 -8.30
N THR A 54 1.98 16.44 -9.43
CA THR A 54 1.76 15.25 -10.28
C THR A 54 2.29 13.96 -9.66
N GLN A 55 3.37 14.04 -8.86
CA GLN A 55 3.92 12.91 -8.12
C GLN A 55 2.89 12.35 -7.13
N LEU A 56 2.17 13.23 -6.40
CA LEU A 56 1.13 12.85 -5.44
C LEU A 56 -0.01 12.08 -6.11
N LEU A 57 -0.47 12.55 -7.27
CA LEU A 57 -1.55 11.92 -8.03
C LEU A 57 -1.16 10.57 -8.67
N THR A 58 0.14 10.30 -8.77
CA THR A 58 0.67 9.07 -9.40
C THR A 58 1.43 8.18 -8.40
N LEU A 59 1.25 8.42 -7.09
CA LEU A 59 1.87 7.62 -6.04
C LEU A 59 1.47 6.15 -6.19
N LYS A 60 2.47 5.32 -6.48
CA LYS A 60 2.38 3.87 -6.41
C LYS A 60 3.26 3.40 -5.27
N PHE A 61 2.65 2.70 -4.32
CA PHE A 61 3.38 2.09 -3.22
C PHE A 61 4.26 0.95 -3.74
N SER A 62 5.38 0.70 -3.05
CA SER A 62 6.22 -0.46 -3.39
C SER A 62 5.56 -1.74 -2.91
N ARG A 63 5.92 -2.89 -3.51
CA ARG A 63 5.44 -4.21 -3.04
C ARG A 63 5.80 -4.48 -1.57
N GLY A 64 6.90 -3.88 -1.09
CA GLY A 64 7.30 -3.94 0.32
C GLY A 64 6.34 -3.15 1.21
N ASP A 65 6.06 -1.89 0.87
CA ASP A 65 5.10 -1.03 1.58
C ASP A 65 3.72 -1.68 1.68
N GLU A 66 3.29 -2.27 0.58
CA GLU A 66 2.03 -3.00 0.48
C GLU A 66 1.97 -4.25 1.35
N THR A 67 3.06 -5.06 1.36
CA THR A 67 3.14 -6.26 2.21
C THR A 67 3.13 -5.87 3.69
N ASP A 68 3.84 -4.79 4.03
CA ASP A 68 3.88 -4.27 5.39
C ASP A 68 2.51 -3.74 5.83
N ALA A 69 1.82 -3.00 4.95
CA ALA A 69 0.46 -2.50 5.18
C ALA A 69 -0.55 -3.64 5.33
N ASP A 70 -0.45 -4.69 4.51
CA ASP A 70 -1.29 -5.89 4.61
C ASP A 70 -1.13 -6.58 5.99
N LEU A 71 0.09 -6.75 6.48
CA LEU A 71 0.37 -7.43 7.75
C LEU A 71 -0.06 -6.61 8.97
N VAL A 72 0.25 -5.31 8.98
CA VAL A 72 -0.19 -4.41 10.06
C VAL A 72 -1.70 -4.25 10.03
N GLY A 73 -2.29 -4.08 8.84
CA GLY A 73 -3.74 -3.97 8.67
C GLY A 73 -4.49 -5.22 9.12
N LEU A 74 -3.94 -6.41 8.82
CA LEU A 74 -4.47 -7.69 9.30
C LEU A 74 -4.52 -7.75 10.84
N GLU A 75 -3.45 -7.29 11.51
CA GLU A 75 -3.41 -7.22 12.97
C GLU A 75 -4.42 -6.20 13.53
N LEU A 76 -4.47 -4.99 12.96
CA LEU A 76 -5.41 -3.95 13.37
C LEU A 76 -6.86 -4.43 13.27
N ALA A 77 -7.22 -5.05 12.15
CA ALA A 77 -8.56 -5.56 11.93
C ALA A 77 -8.90 -6.72 12.89
N ALA A 78 -7.94 -7.61 13.16
CA ALA A 78 -8.12 -8.68 14.14
C ALA A 78 -8.33 -8.11 15.56
N ARG A 79 -7.54 -7.12 15.99
CA ARG A 79 -7.71 -6.43 17.28
C ARG A 79 -9.06 -5.70 17.39
N ALA A 80 -9.60 -5.22 16.27
CA ALA A 80 -10.93 -4.62 16.19
C ALA A 80 -12.07 -5.65 16.12
N GLY A 81 -11.78 -6.95 16.20
CA GLY A 81 -12.78 -8.01 16.25
C GLY A 81 -13.35 -8.41 14.88
N TYR A 82 -12.64 -8.14 13.79
CA TYR A 82 -12.98 -8.60 12.44
C TYR A 82 -12.18 -9.87 12.09
N ASP A 83 -12.81 -10.81 11.36
CA ASP A 83 -12.20 -12.10 11.04
C ASP A 83 -10.99 -11.92 10.10
N PRO A 84 -9.76 -12.26 10.53
CA PRO A 84 -8.57 -12.14 9.70
C PRO A 84 -8.62 -12.95 8.41
N ARG A 85 -9.44 -14.00 8.32
CA ARG A 85 -9.66 -14.81 7.10
C ARG A 85 -10.32 -13.99 5.98
N ALA A 86 -11.01 -12.91 6.31
CA ALA A 86 -11.60 -12.00 5.33
C ALA A 86 -10.54 -11.34 4.45
N SER A 87 -9.28 -11.23 4.89
CA SER A 87 -8.19 -10.70 4.06
C SER A 87 -7.96 -11.54 2.79
N VAL A 88 -7.99 -12.86 2.91
CA VAL A 88 -7.82 -13.80 1.79
C VAL A 88 -9.03 -13.73 0.85
N SER A 89 -10.24 -13.69 1.42
CA SER A 89 -11.47 -13.54 0.64
C SER A 89 -11.48 -12.23 -0.16
N LEU A 90 -11.14 -11.11 0.48
CA LEU A 90 -11.00 -9.80 -0.18
C LEU A 90 -10.05 -9.87 -1.38
N TRP A 91 -8.83 -10.34 -1.18
CA TRP A 91 -7.82 -10.31 -2.24
C TRP A 91 -8.08 -11.33 -3.35
N THR A 92 -8.76 -12.43 -3.05
CA THR A 92 -9.28 -13.37 -4.06
C THR A 92 -10.32 -12.67 -4.96
N LYS A 93 -11.27 -11.93 -4.36
CA LYS A 93 -12.28 -11.17 -5.10
C LYS A 93 -11.67 -10.03 -5.91
N MET A 94 -10.71 -9.30 -5.34
CA MET A 94 -9.97 -8.24 -6.06
C MET A 94 -9.22 -8.79 -7.27
N ALA A 95 -8.57 -9.96 -7.14
CA ALA A 95 -7.88 -10.61 -8.26
C ALA A 95 -8.85 -11.04 -9.37
N ALA A 96 -10.03 -11.56 -9.02
CA ALA A 96 -11.07 -11.91 -9.99
C ALA A 96 -11.65 -10.67 -10.69
N ALA A 97 -11.97 -9.62 -9.94
CA ALA A 97 -12.51 -8.37 -10.48
C ALA A 97 -11.51 -7.67 -11.43
N SER A 98 -10.21 -7.66 -11.08
CA SER A 98 -9.17 -7.05 -11.91
C SER A 98 -9.02 -7.72 -13.27
N LYS A 99 -9.26 -9.03 -13.39
CA LYS A 99 -9.20 -9.76 -14.67
C LYS A 99 -10.37 -9.41 -15.60
N ASN A 100 -11.54 -9.15 -15.03
CA ASN A 100 -12.78 -8.98 -15.79
C ASN A 100 -13.07 -7.52 -16.20
N GLN A 101 -12.46 -6.53 -15.55
CA GLN A 101 -12.81 -5.10 -15.72
C GLN A 101 -11.66 -4.23 -16.28
N GLY A 102 -10.61 -4.83 -16.85
CA GLY A 102 -9.50 -4.05 -17.44
C GLY A 102 -8.62 -3.33 -16.39
N GLY A 103 -8.65 -3.77 -15.14
CA GLY A 103 -7.90 -3.21 -14.02
C GLY A 103 -8.77 -2.35 -13.08
N LEU A 104 -8.54 -2.50 -11.77
CA LEU A 104 -9.20 -1.68 -10.75
C LEU A 104 -8.38 -0.41 -10.47
N SER A 105 -9.04 0.74 -10.33
CA SER A 105 -8.38 2.01 -9.96
C SER A 105 -7.56 1.86 -8.66
N PHE A 106 -8.10 1.14 -7.67
CA PHE A 106 -7.39 0.81 -6.43
C PHE A 106 -6.05 0.10 -6.68
N LEU A 107 -5.99 -0.85 -7.62
CA LEU A 107 -4.76 -1.57 -7.96
C LEU A 107 -3.75 -0.70 -8.73
N SER A 108 -4.14 0.49 -9.18
CA SER A 108 -3.24 1.43 -9.84
C SER A 108 -2.30 2.10 -8.85
N THR A 109 -2.75 2.35 -7.61
CA THR A 109 -1.95 2.90 -6.50
C THR A 109 -1.44 1.81 -5.55
N HIS A 110 -2.20 0.71 -5.39
CA HIS A 110 -1.89 -0.44 -4.54
C HIS A 110 -1.56 -1.69 -5.38
N PRO A 111 -0.33 -1.82 -5.90
CA PRO A 111 0.02 -2.95 -6.75
C PRO A 111 -0.04 -4.26 -5.96
N SER A 112 -0.83 -5.21 -6.45
CA SER A 112 -0.88 -6.55 -5.85
C SER A 112 0.40 -7.34 -6.13
N GLY A 113 1.02 -7.86 -5.06
CA GLY A 113 2.09 -8.84 -5.18
C GLY A 113 1.54 -10.20 -5.60
N THR A 114 2.30 -10.96 -6.39
CA THR A 114 1.97 -12.36 -6.78
C THR A 114 1.75 -13.28 -5.58
N ASP A 115 2.27 -12.86 -4.43
CA ASP A 115 2.40 -13.64 -3.21
C ASP A 115 1.44 -13.18 -2.11
N ARG A 116 0.67 -12.10 -2.34
CA ARG A 116 -0.12 -11.40 -1.32
C ARG A 116 -1.03 -12.35 -0.54
N ILE A 117 -1.83 -13.15 -1.26
CA ILE A 117 -2.75 -14.11 -0.63
C ILE A 117 -1.99 -15.12 0.23
N ARG A 118 -0.92 -15.73 -0.30
CA ARG A 118 -0.08 -16.69 0.44
C ARG A 118 0.53 -16.08 1.70
N ILE A 119 0.99 -14.83 1.63
CA ILE A 119 1.54 -14.13 2.80
C ILE A 119 0.45 -13.92 3.86
N LEU A 120 -0.74 -13.48 3.46
CA LEU A 120 -1.87 -13.32 4.39
C LEU A 120 -2.27 -14.65 5.04
N GLU A 121 -2.40 -15.72 4.25
CA GLU A 121 -2.70 -17.07 4.74
C GLU A 121 -1.69 -17.52 5.81
N ALA A 122 -0.40 -17.32 5.56
CA ALA A 122 0.67 -17.68 6.50
C ALA A 122 0.67 -16.85 7.80
N ASN A 123 -0.02 -15.71 7.83
CA ASN A 123 -0.05 -14.79 8.97
C ASN A 123 -1.40 -14.77 9.71
N ILE A 124 -2.48 -15.31 9.15
CA ILE A 124 -3.80 -15.41 9.84
C ILE A 124 -3.64 -16.07 11.21
N GLY A 125 -2.90 -17.18 11.30
CA GLY A 125 -2.71 -17.91 12.56
C GLY A 125 -2.04 -17.07 13.66
N LYS A 126 -1.22 -16.08 13.29
CA LYS A 126 -0.52 -15.21 14.24
C LYS A 126 -1.45 -14.21 14.91
N VAL A 127 -2.55 -13.84 14.26
CA VAL A 127 -3.52 -12.84 14.76
C VAL A 127 -4.84 -13.44 15.24
N ASP A 128 -5.07 -14.75 15.05
CA ASP A 128 -6.31 -15.43 15.47
C ASP A 128 -6.58 -15.28 16.97
N GLY A 129 -5.51 -15.29 17.80
CA GLY A 129 -5.61 -15.02 19.23
C GLY A 129 -6.15 -13.62 19.57
N LEU A 130 -5.72 -12.61 18.81
CA LEU A 130 -6.19 -11.22 18.97
C LEU A 130 -7.66 -11.09 18.59
N TYR A 131 -8.05 -11.69 17.46
CA TYR A 131 -9.43 -11.74 17.01
C TYR A 131 -10.36 -12.39 18.05
N ARG A 132 -9.98 -13.56 18.58
CA ARG A 132 -10.78 -14.26 19.61
C ARG A 132 -10.87 -13.45 20.90
N ALA A 133 -9.80 -12.75 21.28
CA ALA A 133 -9.83 -11.90 22.46
C ALA A 133 -10.81 -10.74 22.29
N ALA A 134 -10.78 -10.06 21.14
CA ALA A 134 -11.67 -8.95 20.84
C ALA A 134 -13.16 -9.35 20.77
N LYS A 135 -13.48 -10.59 20.36
CA LYS A 135 -14.87 -11.10 20.34
C LYS A 135 -15.43 -11.47 21.72
N ARG A 136 -14.57 -11.61 22.74
CA ARG A 136 -14.98 -11.98 24.10
C ARG A 136 -15.24 -10.76 25.01
N GLY A 137 -14.72 -9.60 24.64
CA GLY A 137 -15.00 -8.32 25.31
C GLY A 137 -16.23 -7.66 24.72
#